data_AF-A0A8I3W2Q9-F1
#
_entry.id   AF-A0A8I3W2Q9-F1
#
_cell.length_a   1.000
_cell.length_b   1.000
_cell.length_c   1.000
_cell.angle_alpha   90.00
_cell.angle_beta   90.00
_cell.angle_gamma   90.00
#
_symmetry.space_group_name_H-M   'P 1'
#
loop_
_entity.id
_entity.type
_entity.pdbx_description
1 polymer ?
#
loop_
_entity_poly.entity_id
_entity_poly.type
_entity_poly.pdbx_seq_one_letter_code
_entity_poly.pdbx_strand_id
1 'polypeptide(L)'
;MAYVSFGPHSGKLVAIVDVIDQNRALVDGPCTQVRTQAMTFKSTTPGQFTDFILKFPHSARQKYVWQAWQNADINTKWATTLWAKIEAREGKARVTYFDHFKVMKAKKMKNRIIKNEVKKLQRQLS
;
A
#
# COMPACT_ATOMS: atom_id res chain seq x y z
N MET A 1 -2.49 6.50 -10.55
CA MET A 1 -3.17 6.58 -9.23
C MET A 1 -2.14 7.02 -8.20
N ALA A 2 -2.55 7.50 -7.03
CA ALA A 2 -1.62 7.99 -6.01
C ALA A 2 -1.90 7.34 -4.65
N TYR A 3 -0.84 7.12 -3.87
CA TYR A 3 -0.91 6.73 -2.47
C TYR A 3 -0.79 7.98 -1.59
N VAL A 4 -1.60 8.07 -0.52
CA VAL A 4 -1.64 9.24 0.35
C VAL A 4 -0.67 9.06 1.52
N SER A 5 0.41 9.84 1.52
CA SER A 5 1.44 9.95 2.57
C SER A 5 0.97 10.38 3.95
N PHE A 6 0.18 11.44 3.98
CA PHE A 6 -0.09 12.16 5.20
C PHE A 6 -1.41 12.91 5.12
N GLY A 7 -1.92 13.29 6.29
CA GLY A 7 -3.24 13.89 6.45
C GLY A 7 -4.31 12.86 6.81
N PRO A 8 -5.59 13.26 6.78
CA PRO A 8 -6.70 12.45 7.31
C PRO A 8 -6.95 11.16 6.52
N HIS A 9 -6.42 11.06 5.30
CA HIS A 9 -6.55 9.89 4.43
C HIS A 9 -5.21 9.16 4.23
N SER A 10 -4.25 9.37 5.14
CA SER A 10 -2.97 8.65 5.12
C SER A 10 -3.17 7.14 5.05
N GLY A 11 -2.32 6.46 4.28
CA GLY A 11 -2.40 5.00 4.12
C GLY A 11 -3.37 4.53 3.03
N LYS A 12 -4.06 5.45 2.36
CA LYS A 12 -5.09 5.09 1.37
C LYS A 12 -4.62 5.34 -0.06
N LEU A 13 -5.10 4.51 -0.99
CA LEU A 13 -4.99 4.78 -2.42
C LEU A 13 -6.11 5.69 -2.90
N VAL A 14 -5.78 6.58 -3.84
CA VAL A 14 -6.72 7.48 -4.52
C VAL A 14 -6.46 7.54 -6.02
N ALA A 15 -7.50 7.81 -6.80
CA ALA A 15 -7.41 8.14 -8.21
C ALA A 15 -7.48 9.67 -8.38
N ILE A 16 -6.61 10.21 -9.23
CA ILE A 16 -6.71 11.61 -9.65
C ILE A 16 -7.76 11.69 -10.75
N VAL A 17 -8.75 12.53 -10.54
CA VAL A 17 -9.87 12.72 -11.48
C VAL A 17 -9.63 13.96 -12.35
N ASP A 18 -9.09 15.01 -11.75
CA ASP A 18 -8.93 16.33 -12.34
C ASP A 18 -7.72 17.05 -11.73
N VAL A 19 -7.13 17.99 -12.45
CA VAL A 19 -6.05 18.87 -11.96
C VAL A 19 -6.63 20.27 -11.81
N ILE A 20 -6.68 20.76 -10.58
CA ILE A 20 -7.29 22.06 -10.26
C ILE A 20 -6.29 23.18 -10.55
N ASP A 21 -5.07 23.03 -10.03
CA ASP A 21 -3.96 23.95 -10.23
C ASP A 21 -2.62 23.21 -10.11
N GLN A 22 -1.49 23.92 -10.22
CA GLN A 22 -0.15 23.33 -10.14
C GLN A 22 0.10 22.54 -8.85
N ASN A 23 -0.59 22.87 -7.76
CA ASN A 23 -0.36 22.29 -6.44
C ASN A 23 -1.50 21.39 -5.96
N ARG A 24 -2.64 21.34 -6.64
CA ARG A 24 -3.84 20.61 -6.19
C ARG A 24 -4.50 19.83 -7.33
N ALA A 25 -4.98 18.64 -6.98
CA ALA A 25 -5.80 17.79 -7.82
C ALA A 25 -7.13 17.48 -7.13
N LEU A 26 -8.16 17.23 -7.95
CA LEU A 26 -9.37 16.58 -7.51
C LEU A 26 -9.09 15.07 -7.44
N VAL A 27 -9.25 14.48 -6.26
CA VAL A 27 -8.99 13.06 -6.02
C VAL A 27 -10.26 12.36 -5.58
N ASP A 28 -10.40 11.09 -5.95
CA ASP A 28 -11.51 10.22 -5.55
C ASP A 28 -10.99 8.82 -5.20
N GLY A 29 -11.55 8.21 -4.16
CA GLY A 29 -11.16 6.87 -3.70
C GLY A 29 -12.38 6.08 -3.22
N PRO A 30 -13.30 5.70 -4.13
CA PRO A 30 -14.55 5.06 -3.75
C PRO A 30 -14.34 3.69 -3.10
N CYS A 31 -13.31 2.95 -3.51
CA CYS A 31 -12.97 1.63 -2.95
C CYS A 31 -12.13 1.72 -1.66
N THR A 32 -11.57 2.88 -1.33
CA THR A 32 -10.69 3.11 -0.16
C THR A 32 -11.33 4.03 0.88
N GLN A 33 -12.62 4.35 0.71
CA GLN A 33 -13.38 5.26 1.58
C GLN A 33 -12.75 6.66 1.65
N VAL A 34 -12.31 7.18 0.51
CA VAL A 34 -11.93 8.59 0.35
C VAL A 34 -12.97 9.25 -0.53
N ARG A 35 -13.75 10.17 0.05
CA ARG A 35 -14.71 10.96 -0.72
C ARG A 35 -13.99 11.89 -1.67
N THR A 36 -14.62 12.16 -2.81
CA THR A 36 -14.15 13.15 -3.78
C THR A 36 -13.85 14.48 -3.12
N GLN A 37 -12.61 14.95 -3.19
CA GLN A 37 -12.17 16.19 -2.57
C GLN A 37 -10.94 16.76 -3.30
N ALA A 38 -10.65 18.03 -3.07
CA ALA A 38 -9.39 18.61 -3.50
C ALA A 38 -8.26 18.17 -2.56
N MET A 39 -7.14 17.73 -3.12
CA MET A 39 -5.95 17.32 -2.38
C MET A 39 -4.71 17.95 -2.99
N THR A 40 -3.79 18.40 -2.14
CA THR A 40 -2.52 18.97 -2.57
C THR A 40 -1.58 17.88 -3.06
N PHE A 41 -0.82 18.12 -4.14
CA PHE A 41 0.23 17.22 -4.62
C PHE A 41 1.34 16.99 -3.59
N LYS A 42 1.51 17.90 -2.63
CA LYS A 42 2.42 17.68 -1.50
C LYS A 42 1.99 16.45 -0.67
N SER A 43 0.69 16.28 -0.43
CA SER A 43 0.10 15.13 0.29
C SER A 43 0.19 13.81 -0.49
N THR A 44 0.44 13.91 -1.78
CA THR A 44 0.73 12.83 -2.73
C THR A 44 2.14 13.06 -3.29
N THR A 45 3.13 13.16 -2.40
CA THR A 45 4.53 13.56 -2.70
C THR A 45 5.09 12.83 -3.93
N PRO A 46 6.07 13.39 -4.69
CA PRO A 46 6.48 12.92 -6.02
C PRO A 46 7.02 11.48 -6.15
N GLY A 47 7.11 10.70 -5.07
CA GLY A 47 7.43 9.26 -5.08
C GLY A 47 6.25 8.35 -4.74
N GLN A 48 5.02 8.89 -4.69
CA GLN A 48 3.80 8.17 -4.27
C GLN A 48 2.79 8.03 -5.39
N PHE A 49 3.14 8.49 -6.59
CA PHE A 49 2.47 8.08 -7.80
C PHE A 49 2.75 6.61 -8.04
N THR A 50 1.68 5.87 -8.24
CA THR A 50 1.73 4.45 -8.58
C THR A 50 1.65 4.28 -10.09
N ASP A 51 2.23 3.20 -10.60
CA ASP A 51 2.19 2.85 -12.02
C ASP A 51 0.78 2.45 -12.50
N PHE A 52 -0.19 2.36 -11.59
CA PHE A 52 -1.57 2.04 -11.93
C PHE A 52 -2.27 3.22 -12.62
N ILE A 53 -2.66 3.01 -13.88
CA ILE A 53 -3.41 3.98 -14.67
C ILE A 53 -4.83 3.46 -14.86
N LEU A 54 -5.81 4.24 -14.38
CA LEU A 54 -7.23 3.99 -14.64
C LEU A 54 -7.67 4.86 -15.82
N LYS A 55 -8.41 4.25 -16.75
CA LYS A 55 -8.93 4.95 -17.93
C LYS A 55 -10.39 5.32 -17.70
N PHE A 56 -10.66 6.62 -17.58
CA PHE A 56 -12.00 7.20 -17.47
C PHE A 56 -11.95 8.66 -17.95
N PRO A 57 -13.09 9.27 -18.35
CA PRO A 57 -13.10 10.66 -18.81
C PRO A 57 -12.73 11.64 -17.69
N HIS A 58 -12.13 12.77 -18.07
CA HIS A 58 -11.85 13.85 -17.15
C HIS A 58 -13.11 14.33 -16.42
N SER A 59 -12.98 14.70 -15.14
CA SER A 59 -14.10 15.11 -14.26
C SER A 59 -15.23 14.06 -14.16
N ALA A 60 -14.91 12.76 -14.32
CA ALA A 60 -15.88 11.68 -14.21
C ALA A 60 -16.57 11.65 -12.84
N ARG A 61 -17.86 11.27 -12.84
CA ARG A 61 -18.58 10.97 -11.59
C ARG A 61 -18.01 9.73 -10.91
N GLN A 62 -18.10 9.69 -9.58
CA GLN A 62 -17.61 8.61 -8.72
C GLN A 62 -18.03 7.20 -9.17
N LYS A 63 -19.24 7.04 -9.74
CA LYS A 63 -19.71 5.76 -10.29
C LYS A 63 -18.76 5.18 -11.35
N TYR A 64 -18.26 6.01 -12.26
CA TYR A 64 -17.37 5.57 -13.33
C TYR A 64 -15.97 5.28 -12.81
N VAL A 65 -15.48 6.07 -11.85
CA VAL A 65 -14.20 5.82 -11.17
C VAL A 65 -14.25 4.49 -10.44
N TRP A 66 -15.35 4.20 -9.72
CA TRP A 66 -15.57 2.93 -9.02
C TRP A 66 -15.59 1.74 -9.96
N GLN A 67 -16.32 1.83 -11.08
CA GLN A 67 -16.35 0.77 -12.09
C GLN A 67 -14.96 0.54 -12.71
N ALA A 68 -14.25 1.60 -13.11
CA ALA A 68 -12.90 1.49 -13.67
C ALA A 68 -11.92 0.87 -12.65
N TRP A 69 -12.02 1.24 -11.38
CA TRP A 69 -11.18 0.72 -10.30
C TRP A 69 -11.39 -0.78 -10.09
N GLN A 70 -12.64 -1.24 -10.08
CA GLN A 70 -12.98 -2.66 -9.93
C GLN A 70 -12.58 -3.47 -11.16
N ASN A 71 -12.88 -2.98 -12.37
CA ASN A 71 -12.52 -3.66 -13.61
C ASN A 71 -11.00 -3.82 -13.76
N ALA A 72 -10.23 -2.87 -13.24
CA ALA A 72 -8.77 -2.93 -13.25
C ALA A 72 -8.19 -3.79 -12.10
N ASP A 73 -9.03 -4.30 -11.19
CA ASP A 73 -8.67 -5.09 -10.01
C ASP A 73 -7.51 -4.49 -9.19
N ILE A 74 -7.60 -3.18 -8.95
CA ILE A 74 -6.50 -2.44 -8.34
C ILE A 74 -6.22 -2.89 -6.91
N ASN A 75 -7.24 -3.23 -6.13
CA ASN A 75 -7.05 -3.61 -4.73
C ASN A 75 -6.20 -4.88 -4.61
N THR A 76 -6.45 -5.88 -5.46
CA THR A 76 -5.68 -7.11 -5.51
C THR A 76 -4.26 -6.84 -6.00
N LYS A 77 -4.12 -6.06 -7.08
CA LYS A 77 -2.81 -5.67 -7.61
C LYS A 77 -1.99 -4.91 -6.56
N TRP A 78 -2.60 -3.95 -5.87
CA TRP A 78 -1.96 -3.20 -4.78
C TRP A 78 -1.47 -4.13 -3.68
N ALA A 79 -2.30 -5.07 -3.21
CA ALA A 79 -1.93 -6.02 -2.16
C ALA A 79 -0.70 -6.88 -2.51
N THR A 80 -0.46 -7.15 -3.79
CA THR A 80 0.74 -7.88 -4.25
C THR A 80 2.01 -7.03 -4.30
N THR A 81 1.88 -5.71 -4.35
CA THR A 81 3.05 -4.82 -4.46
C THR A 81 3.92 -4.85 -3.21
N LEU A 82 5.20 -4.54 -3.38
CA LEU A 82 6.11 -4.39 -2.23
C LEU A 82 5.66 -3.27 -1.29
N TRP A 83 4.94 -2.27 -1.80
CA TRP A 83 4.41 -1.13 -1.04
C TRP A 83 3.30 -1.54 -0.07
N ALA A 84 2.47 -2.54 -0.40
CA ALA A 84 1.49 -3.07 0.55
C ALA A 84 2.14 -3.67 1.82
N LYS A 85 3.43 -4.04 1.78
CA LYS A 85 4.16 -4.47 2.99
C LYS A 85 4.39 -3.33 3.99
N ILE A 86 4.24 -2.07 3.57
CA ILE A 86 4.29 -0.90 4.46
C ILE A 86 3.08 -0.92 5.41
N GLU A 87 1.89 -1.29 4.95
CA GLU A 87 0.71 -1.46 5.82
C GLU A 87 0.95 -2.57 6.87
N ALA A 88 1.64 -3.66 6.49
CA ALA A 88 2.03 -4.70 7.44
C ALA A 88 3.02 -4.21 8.52
N ARG A 89 3.72 -3.08 8.31
CA ARG A 89 4.57 -2.45 9.34
C ARG A 89 3.71 -1.78 10.41
N GLU A 90 2.58 -1.17 10.05
CA GLU A 90 1.65 -0.62 11.04
C GLU A 90 0.99 -1.72 11.86
N GLY A 91 0.63 -2.84 11.23
CA GLY A 91 0.11 -4.01 11.94
C GLY A 91 1.10 -4.55 12.99
N LYS A 92 2.41 -4.51 12.70
CA LYS A 92 3.46 -4.87 13.66
C LYS A 92 3.55 -3.91 14.86
N ALA A 93 3.17 -2.65 14.69
CA ALA A 93 3.15 -1.69 15.80
C ALA A 93 1.97 -1.94 16.76
N ARG A 94 0.90 -2.59 16.30
CA ARG A 94 -0.32 -2.89 17.09
C ARG A 94 -0.30 -4.25 17.78
N VAL A 95 0.84 -4.96 17.76
CA VAL A 95 0.95 -6.33 18.28
C VAL A 95 0.90 -6.33 19.80
N THR A 96 0.00 -7.12 20.37
CA THR A 96 -0.13 -7.30 21.82
C THR A 96 1.06 -8.10 22.39
N TYR A 97 1.36 -7.92 23.67
CA TYR A 97 2.45 -8.63 24.37
C TYR A 97 2.43 -10.15 24.14
N PHE A 98 1.25 -10.78 24.19
CA PHE A 98 1.11 -12.22 23.96
C PHE A 98 1.51 -12.64 22.53
N ASP A 99 1.14 -11.85 21.53
CA ASP A 99 1.50 -12.12 20.14
C ASP A 99 3.00 -11.91 19.91
N HIS A 100 3.61 -10.94 20.60
CA HIS A 100 5.06 -10.77 20.60
C HIS A 100 5.78 -12.02 21.14
N PHE A 101 5.27 -12.62 22.22
CA PHE A 101 5.79 -13.88 22.76
C PHE A 101 5.67 -15.05 21.77
N LYS A 102 4.52 -15.21 21.09
CA LYS A 102 4.33 -16.24 20.04
C LYS A 102 5.33 -16.06 18.89
N VAL A 103 5.44 -14.83 18.37
CA VAL A 103 6.37 -14.49 17.29
C VAL A 103 7.82 -14.77 17.69
N MET A 104 8.21 -14.43 18.92
CA MET A 104 9.54 -14.70 19.45
C MET A 104 9.85 -16.21 19.47
N LYS A 105 8.94 -17.04 20.01
CA LYS A 105 9.13 -18.50 20.07
C LYS A 105 9.24 -19.12 18.67
N ALA A 106 8.36 -18.74 17.75
CA ALA A 106 8.41 -19.19 16.36
C ALA A 106 9.72 -18.77 15.66
N LYS A 107 10.14 -17.52 15.84
CA LYS A 107 11.39 -16.99 15.24
C LYS A 107 12.63 -17.70 15.80
N LYS A 108 12.66 -18.04 17.09
CA LYS A 108 13.76 -18.78 17.72
C LYS A 108 13.91 -20.17 17.10
N MET A 109 12.81 -20.91 16.92
CA MET A 109 12.85 -22.23 16.29
C MET A 109 13.29 -22.15 14.82
N LYS A 110 12.70 -21.22 14.05
CA LYS A 110 13.06 -21.00 12.64
C LYS A 110 14.55 -20.71 12.47
N ASN A 111 15.08 -19.79 13.27
CA ASN A 111 16.49 -19.39 13.19
C ASN A 111 17.44 -20.54 13.55
N ARG A 112 17.06 -21.43 14.49
CA ARG A 112 17.84 -22.61 14.82
C ARG A 112 17.96 -23.57 13.63
N ILE A 113 16.85 -23.83 12.94
CA ILE A 113 16.83 -24.70 11.75
C ILE A 113 17.71 -24.09 10.65
N ILE A 114 17.47 -22.81 10.31
CA ILE A 114 18.23 -22.10 9.27
C ILE A 114 19.74 -22.13 9.58
N LYS A 115 20.13 -21.84 10.84
CA LYS A 115 21.54 -21.83 11.24
C LYS A 115 22.20 -23.20 11.06
N ASN A 116 21.48 -24.28 11.37
CA ASN A 116 22.01 -25.63 11.21
C ASN A 116 22.19 -25.99 9.73
N GLU A 117 21.20 -25.68 8.88
CA GLU A 117 21.27 -25.97 7.44
C GLU A 117 22.34 -25.13 6.74
N VAL A 118 22.44 -23.83 7.06
CA VAL A 118 23.51 -22.96 6.53
C VAL A 118 24.89 -23.50 6.90
N LYS A 119 25.07 -23.99 8.14
CA LYS A 119 26.34 -24.57 8.58
C LYS A 119 26.67 -25.88 7.84
N LYS A 120 25.67 -26.69 7.47
CA LYS A 120 25.88 -27.89 6.63
C LYS A 120 26.30 -27.49 5.22
N LEU A 121 25.60 -26.53 4.60
CA LEU A 121 25.93 -26.03 3.26
C LEU A 121 27.35 -25.45 3.21
N GLN A 122 27.75 -24.66 4.21
CA GLN A 122 29.11 -24.11 4.31
C GLN A 122 30.20 -25.19 4.40
N ARG A 123 29.90 -26.32 5.05
CA ARG A 123 30.82 -27.47 5.14
C ARG A 123 30.91 -28.27 3.85
N GLN A 124 29.87 -28.26 3.02
CA GLN A 124 29.86 -28.93 1.71
C GLN A 124 30.53 -28.09 0.63
N LEU A 125 30.61 -26.77 0.83
CA LEU A 125 31.26 -25.83 -0.08
C LEU A 125 32.77 -25.70 0.18
N SER A 126 33.23 -26.18 1.35
CA SER A 126 34.64 -26.25 1.77
C SER A 126 35.21 -27.62 1.47
#